data_AF-A0A3N5VZ10-F1
#
_entry.id   AF-A0A3N5VZ10-F1
#
_cell.length_a   1.000
_cell.length_b   1.000
_cell.length_c   1.000
_cell.angle_alpha   90.00
_cell.angle_beta   90.00
_cell.angle_gamma   90.00
#
_symmetry.space_group_name_H-M   'P 1'
#
loop_
_entity.id
_entity.type
_entity.pdbx_description
1 polymer ?
#
loop_
_entity_poly.entity_id
_entity_poly.type
_entity_poly.pdbx_seq_one_letter_code
_entity_poly.pdbx_strand_id
1 'polypeptide(L)'
;MQEYQVTLEGENMHLPQPFIVLATQNPIEYEGTFPLPEAQLDRFILKISVGYPSQKEEQEILRRRRERRSDALQLQAVTDAEGLLAMRAAVEEVHVDADIENYIVSVISETRRHRKVTVGASPRGTLALLKLARSWAALHERNYVLPDDVKTFILPALSHRLILEPDLWTDRSAADGVLAEVSRMVPVPLLRGA
;
A
#
# COMPACT_ATOMS: atom_id res chain seq x y z
N MET A 1 13.94 -1.10 9.29
CA MET A 1 12.58 -1.50 8.88
C MET A 1 12.51 -2.98 8.51
N GLN A 2 13.31 -3.45 7.56
CA GLN A 2 13.20 -4.84 7.07
C GLN A 2 13.66 -5.90 8.08
N GLU A 3 14.66 -5.59 8.91
CA GLU A 3 15.28 -6.54 9.83
C GLU A 3 14.60 -6.60 11.20
N TYR A 4 13.66 -5.69 11.49
CA TYR A 4 12.98 -5.58 12.79
C TYR A 4 13.93 -5.55 14.01
N GLN A 5 15.17 -5.12 13.82
CA GLN A 5 16.18 -4.98 14.86
C GLN A 5 17.10 -3.81 14.56
N VAL A 6 17.79 -3.33 15.59
CA VAL A 6 18.82 -2.28 15.53
C VAL A 6 20.02 -2.75 16.35
N THR A 7 21.24 -2.58 15.85
CA THR A 7 22.46 -2.86 16.62
C THR A 7 23.01 -1.56 17.19
N LEU A 8 23.19 -1.49 18.50
CA LEU A 8 23.80 -0.37 19.20
C LEU A 8 24.98 -0.90 20.02
N GLU A 9 26.19 -0.38 19.79
CA GLU A 9 27.41 -0.78 20.51
C GLU A 9 27.69 -2.29 20.51
N GLY A 10 27.25 -3.01 19.47
CA GLY A 10 27.41 -4.46 19.35
C GLY A 10 26.27 -5.28 19.96
N GLU A 11 25.30 -4.64 20.63
CA GLU A 11 24.10 -5.30 21.14
C GLU A 11 22.94 -5.18 20.14
N ASN A 12 22.26 -6.30 19.88
CA ASN A 12 21.10 -6.34 19.01
C ASN A 12 19.81 -6.10 19.82
N MET A 13 19.07 -5.06 19.46
CA MET A 13 17.80 -4.67 20.05
C MET A 13 16.66 -4.93 19.07
N HIS A 14 15.70 -5.79 19.43
CA HIS A 14 14.52 -6.05 18.61
C HIS A 14 13.49 -4.91 18.72
N LEU A 15 12.83 -4.60 17.61
CA LEU A 15 11.70 -3.68 17.59
C LEU A 15 10.44 -4.35 18.18
N PRO A 16 9.56 -3.58 18.84
CA PRO A 16 8.32 -4.11 19.38
C PRO A 16 7.43 -4.70 18.28
N GLN A 17 6.54 -5.63 18.61
CA GLN A 17 5.57 -6.18 17.68
C GLN A 17 4.15 -5.85 18.19
N PRO A 18 3.28 -5.26 17.34
CA PRO A 18 3.51 -4.89 15.94
C PRO A 18 4.37 -3.61 15.79
N PHE A 19 5.10 -3.53 14.67
CA PHE A 19 5.86 -2.33 14.27
C PHE A 19 5.39 -1.87 12.90
N ILE A 20 4.98 -0.60 12.78
CA ILE A 20 4.53 0.01 11.53
C ILE A 20 5.28 1.34 11.37
N VAL A 21 5.73 1.63 10.16
CA VAL A 21 6.26 2.93 9.79
C VAL A 21 5.27 3.65 8.89
N LEU A 22 4.86 4.85 9.31
CA LEU A 22 4.17 5.81 8.46
C LEU A 22 5.14 6.96 8.20
N ALA A 23 5.60 7.07 6.95
CA ALA A 23 6.45 8.17 6.52
C ALA A 23 5.63 9.16 5.68
N THR A 24 5.71 10.44 6.01
CA THR A 24 5.07 11.52 5.26
C THR A 24 6.13 12.32 4.51
N GLN A 25 5.84 12.71 3.28
CA GLN A 25 6.67 13.62 2.50
C GLN A 25 5.80 14.79 2.06
N ASN A 26 6.19 16.01 2.42
CA ASN A 26 5.52 17.21 1.95
C ASN A 26 5.99 17.52 0.52
N PRO A 27 5.09 17.60 -0.47
CA PRO A 27 5.48 17.78 -1.87
C PRO A 27 5.92 19.21 -2.22
N ILE A 28 5.70 20.19 -1.34
CA ILE A 28 5.96 21.62 -1.56
C ILE A 28 6.99 22.09 -0.52
N GLU A 29 8.28 21.82 -0.75
CA GLU A 29 9.36 22.33 0.10
C GLU A 29 10.49 22.92 -0.74
N TYR A 30 11.01 24.08 -0.30
CA TYR A 30 11.90 24.94 -1.08
C TYR A 30 13.40 24.68 -0.85
N GLU A 31 13.82 23.99 0.23
CA GLU A 31 15.22 23.65 0.49
C GLU A 31 15.36 22.39 1.38
N GLY A 32 16.40 21.57 1.13
CA GLY A 32 17.00 20.71 2.18
C GLY A 32 16.53 19.26 2.31
N THR A 33 15.53 18.79 1.56
CA THR A 33 15.11 17.38 1.60
C THR A 33 15.55 16.62 0.35
N PHE A 34 16.41 15.61 0.52
CA PHE A 34 16.69 14.65 -0.54
C PHE A 34 15.52 13.67 -0.65
N PRO A 35 14.89 13.51 -1.83
CA PRO A 35 13.85 12.51 -1.99
C PRO A 35 14.40 11.12 -1.66
N LEU A 36 13.55 10.27 -1.09
CA LEU A 36 13.94 8.88 -0.85
C LEU A 36 14.31 8.22 -2.18
N PRO A 37 15.48 7.56 -2.28
CA PRO A 37 15.82 6.78 -3.45
C PRO A 37 14.75 5.71 -3.72
N GLU A 38 14.58 5.32 -4.97
CA GLU A 38 13.57 4.36 -5.43
C GLU A 38 13.71 3.01 -4.69
N ALA A 39 14.95 2.60 -4.43
CA ALA A 39 15.25 1.39 -3.65
C ALA A 39 14.73 1.46 -2.19
N GLN A 40 14.62 2.67 -1.62
CA GLN A 40 14.01 2.88 -0.30
C GLN A 40 12.49 2.94 -0.41
N LEU A 41 11.95 3.63 -1.41
CA LEU A 41 10.51 3.67 -1.66
C LEU A 41 9.91 2.27 -1.87
N ASP A 42 10.61 1.38 -2.57
CA ASP A 42 10.17 -0.01 -2.82
C ASP A 42 9.94 -0.84 -1.53
N ARG A 43 10.50 -0.41 -0.40
CA ARG A 43 10.28 -1.02 0.93
C ARG A 43 8.92 -0.66 1.54
N PHE A 44 8.28 0.42 1.08
CA PHE A 44 6.93 0.78 1.51
C PHE A 44 5.91 -0.08 0.76
N ILE A 45 4.95 -0.64 1.51
CA ILE A 45 3.89 -1.47 0.92
C ILE A 45 2.87 -0.63 0.13
N LEU A 46 2.62 0.60 0.58
CA LEU A 46 1.67 1.54 -0.01
C LEU A 46 2.28 2.94 -0.08
N LYS A 47 1.97 3.66 -1.16
CA LYS A 47 2.07 5.12 -1.27
C LYS A 47 0.67 5.66 -1.49
N ILE A 48 0.24 6.57 -0.63
CA ILE A 48 -1.07 7.21 -0.70
C ILE A 48 -0.89 8.72 -0.89
N SER A 49 -1.76 9.31 -1.71
CA SER A 49 -1.87 10.76 -1.83
C SER A 49 -3.06 11.22 -1.00
N VAL A 50 -2.82 12.10 -0.04
CA VAL A 50 -3.86 12.69 0.79
C VAL A 50 -4.15 14.08 0.23
N GLY A 51 -5.32 14.23 -0.39
CA GLY A 51 -5.84 15.54 -0.80
C GLY A 51 -6.42 16.32 0.37
N TYR A 52 -6.89 17.53 0.09
CA TYR A 52 -7.65 18.29 1.06
C TYR A 52 -9.07 17.70 1.23
N PRO A 53 -9.62 17.71 2.46
CA PRO A 53 -11.03 17.40 2.67
C PRO A 53 -11.93 18.34 1.86
N SER A 54 -13.10 17.84 1.48
CA SER A 54 -14.14 18.68 0.89
C SER A 54 -14.65 19.70 1.92
N GLN A 55 -15.28 20.78 1.44
CA GLN A 55 -15.87 21.81 2.31
C GLN A 55 -16.83 21.21 3.37
N LYS A 56 -17.58 20.16 3.02
CA LYS A 56 -18.48 19.47 3.95
C LYS A 56 -17.72 18.70 5.02
N GLU A 57 -16.64 18.02 4.64
CA GLU A 57 -15.78 17.29 5.58
C GLU A 57 -15.04 18.25 6.52
N GLU A 58 -14.56 19.39 6.01
CA GLU A 58 -13.96 20.45 6.85
C GLU A 58 -14.96 21.00 7.87
N GLN A 59 -16.19 21.30 7.44
CA GLN A 59 -17.26 21.74 8.34
C GLN A 59 -17.57 20.70 9.42
N GLU A 60 -17.56 19.41 9.05
CA GLU A 60 -17.75 18.32 10.01
C GLU A 60 -16.60 18.21 11.01
N ILE A 61 -15.34 18.37 10.57
CA ILE A 61 -14.17 18.41 11.45
C ILE A 61 -14.32 19.54 12.47
N LEU A 62 -14.68 20.74 12.02
CA LEU A 62 -14.92 21.90 12.89
C LEU A 62 -16.07 21.64 13.88
N ARG A 63 -17.18 21.05 13.40
CA ARG A 63 -18.34 20.71 14.23
C ARG A 63 -17.95 19.72 15.33
N ARG A 64 -17.31 18.60 14.99
CA ARG A 64 -16.88 17.56 15.94
C ARG A 64 -15.91 18.11 16.98
N ARG A 65 -14.93 18.92 16.56
CA ARG A 65 -14.00 19.57 17.50
C ARG A 65 -14.75 20.51 18.44
N ARG A 66 -15.66 21.33 17.93
CA ARG A 66 -16.45 22.28 18.74
C ARG A 66 -17.34 21.56 19.75
N GLU A 67 -17.99 20.47 19.35
CA GLU A 67 -18.81 19.63 20.23
C GLU A 67 -17.96 18.95 21.32
N ARG A 68 -16.78 18.44 20.95
CA ARG A 68 -15.84 17.80 21.90
C ARG A 68 -15.23 18.78 22.90
N ARG A 69 -15.09 20.06 22.54
CA ARG A 69 -14.49 21.13 23.37
C ARG A 69 -13.09 20.81 23.92
N SER A 70 -12.38 19.91 23.26
CA SER A 70 -11.04 19.47 23.63
C SER A 70 -10.27 19.10 22.37
N ASP A 71 -8.99 19.45 22.35
CA ASP A 71 -8.11 19.02 21.27
C ASP A 71 -7.71 17.55 21.46
N ALA A 72 -7.68 17.06 22.71
CA ALA A 72 -7.44 15.65 23.01
C ALA A 72 -8.64 14.77 22.61
N LEU A 73 -8.36 13.68 21.90
CA LEU A 73 -9.33 12.64 21.58
C LEU A 73 -9.21 11.51 22.62
N GLN A 74 -10.25 11.30 23.42
CA GLN A 74 -10.34 10.14 24.29
C GLN A 74 -10.81 8.95 23.45
N LEU A 75 -9.95 7.94 23.28
CA LEU A 75 -10.23 6.72 22.55
C LEU A 75 -10.42 5.57 23.52
N GLN A 76 -11.42 4.73 23.29
CA GLN A 76 -11.54 3.44 23.96
C GLN A 76 -10.75 2.40 23.18
N ALA A 77 -9.84 1.71 23.86
CA ALA A 77 -9.08 0.62 23.26
C ALA A 77 -10.03 -0.57 22.99
N VAL A 78 -10.10 -1.00 21.73
CA VAL A 78 -10.92 -2.14 21.29
C VAL A 78 -10.14 -3.46 21.24
N THR A 79 -8.81 -3.37 21.15
CA THR A 79 -7.88 -4.51 21.14
C THR A 79 -6.52 -4.04 21.67
N ASP A 80 -5.65 -5.00 22.00
CA ASP A 80 -4.25 -4.79 22.33
C ASP A 80 -3.32 -5.31 21.20
N ALA A 81 -2.01 -5.33 21.49
CA ALA A 81 -0.99 -5.80 20.56
C ALA A 81 -1.13 -7.29 20.24
N GLU A 82 -1.47 -8.13 21.22
CA GLU A 82 -1.65 -9.58 21.02
C GLU A 82 -2.84 -9.85 20.10
N GLY A 83 -3.96 -9.16 20.33
CA GLY A 83 -5.14 -9.23 19.46
C GLY A 83 -4.83 -8.80 18.03
N LEU A 84 -4.05 -7.74 17.83
CA LEU A 84 -3.64 -7.30 16.49
C LEU A 84 -2.71 -8.31 15.80
N LEU A 85 -1.82 -8.98 16.54
CA LEU A 85 -0.99 -10.06 16.01
C LEU A 85 -1.82 -11.30 15.65
N ALA A 86 -2.85 -11.63 16.45
CA ALA A 86 -3.79 -12.70 16.13
C ALA A 86 -4.60 -12.39 14.86
N MET A 87 -5.05 -11.14 14.69
CA MET A 87 -5.71 -10.70 13.45
C MET A 87 -4.79 -10.83 12.24
N ARG A 88 -3.50 -10.45 12.37
CA ARG A 88 -2.50 -10.63 11.31
C ARG A 88 -2.33 -12.10 10.93
N ALA A 89 -2.33 -13.02 11.91
CA ALA A 89 -2.28 -14.45 11.65
C ALA A 89 -3.55 -14.95 10.95
N ALA A 90 -4.74 -14.51 11.38
CA ALA A 90 -6.01 -14.87 10.75
C ALA A 90 -6.10 -14.41 9.29
N VAL A 91 -5.50 -13.27 8.94
CA VAL A 91 -5.41 -12.83 7.54
C VAL A 91 -4.66 -13.85 6.70
N GLU A 92 -3.62 -14.54 7.18
CA GLU A 92 -2.87 -15.54 6.41
C GLU A 92 -3.70 -16.78 6.04
N GLU A 93 -4.80 -17.05 6.75
CA GLU A 93 -5.71 -18.18 6.51
C GLU A 93 -6.71 -17.92 5.37
N VAL A 94 -6.83 -16.67 4.89
CA VAL A 94 -7.71 -16.33 3.77
C VAL A 94 -7.17 -16.95 2.48
N HIS A 95 -8.02 -17.74 1.83
CA HIS A 95 -7.70 -18.50 0.63
C HIS A 95 -7.39 -17.60 -0.57
N VAL A 96 -6.36 -17.98 -1.32
CA VAL A 96 -5.97 -17.33 -2.57
C VAL A 96 -5.88 -18.41 -3.63
N ASP A 97 -6.75 -18.33 -4.62
CA ASP A 97 -6.77 -19.28 -5.74
C ASP A 97 -5.54 -19.08 -6.64
N ALA A 98 -5.06 -20.16 -7.26
CA ALA A 98 -3.91 -20.12 -8.17
C ALA A 98 -4.13 -19.15 -9.35
N ASP A 99 -5.37 -18.98 -9.82
CA ASP A 99 -5.72 -18.00 -10.85
C ASP A 99 -5.52 -16.56 -10.37
N ILE A 100 -5.74 -16.27 -9.08
CA ILE A 100 -5.43 -14.96 -8.48
C ILE A 100 -3.92 -14.76 -8.38
N GLU A 101 -3.16 -15.78 -7.98
CA GLU A 101 -1.70 -15.69 -7.95
C GLU A 101 -1.13 -15.40 -9.34
N ASN A 102 -1.61 -16.12 -10.35
CA ASN A 102 -1.28 -15.91 -11.76
C ASN A 102 -1.67 -14.51 -12.23
N TYR A 103 -2.84 -14.00 -11.81
CA TYR A 103 -3.27 -12.64 -12.11
C TYR A 103 -2.32 -11.60 -11.52
N ILE A 104 -1.94 -11.73 -10.24
CA ILE A 104 -0.97 -10.83 -9.59
C ILE A 104 0.36 -10.85 -10.34
N VAL A 105 0.89 -12.04 -10.66
CA VAL A 105 2.15 -12.17 -11.40
C VAL A 105 2.04 -11.53 -12.78
N SER A 106 0.91 -11.69 -13.46
CA SER A 106 0.66 -11.12 -14.79
C SER A 106 0.64 -9.60 -14.75
N VAL A 107 -0.05 -8.99 -13.77
CA VAL A 107 -0.03 -7.54 -13.53
C VAL A 107 1.40 -7.03 -13.35
N ILE A 108 2.17 -7.69 -12.48
CA ILE A 108 3.56 -7.28 -12.21
C ILE A 108 4.44 -7.46 -13.45
N SER A 109 4.29 -8.56 -14.18
CA SER A 109 5.04 -8.81 -15.42
C SER A 109 4.73 -7.75 -16.48
N GLU A 110 3.48 -7.36 -16.62
CA GLU A 110 3.07 -6.33 -17.57
C GLU A 110 3.68 -4.97 -17.22
N THR A 111 3.81 -4.61 -15.94
CA THR A 111 4.54 -3.38 -15.57
C THR A 111 6.00 -3.37 -16.06
N ARG A 112 6.64 -4.53 -16.19
CA ARG A 112 8.05 -4.65 -16.65
C ARG A 112 8.19 -4.67 -18.17
N ARG A 113 7.11 -4.99 -18.88
CA ARG A 113 7.06 -5.05 -20.35
C ARG A 113 6.45 -3.78 -20.96
N HIS A 114 5.81 -2.96 -20.14
CA HIS A 114 5.15 -1.75 -20.59
C HIS A 114 6.14 -0.75 -21.20
N ARG A 115 5.90 -0.32 -22.45
CA ARG A 115 6.80 0.53 -23.24
C ARG A 115 7.21 1.87 -22.60
N LYS A 116 6.41 2.37 -21.65
CA LYS A 116 6.64 3.64 -20.94
C LYS A 116 7.47 3.46 -19.66
N VAL A 117 7.89 2.23 -19.35
CA VAL A 117 8.53 1.84 -18.10
C VAL A 117 9.93 1.33 -18.38
N THR A 118 10.93 2.00 -17.81
CA THR A 118 12.33 1.58 -17.84
C THR A 118 12.59 0.48 -16.81
N VAL A 119 11.99 0.59 -15.60
CA VAL A 119 12.05 -0.44 -14.56
C VAL A 119 10.67 -0.66 -13.95
N GLY A 120 10.12 -1.86 -14.13
CA GLY A 120 8.82 -2.25 -13.59
C GLY A 120 8.88 -2.70 -12.13
N ALA A 121 7.71 -3.06 -11.58
CA ALA A 121 7.60 -3.39 -10.17
C ALA A 121 8.44 -4.62 -9.77
N SER A 122 9.09 -4.52 -8.61
CA SER A 122 9.92 -5.58 -8.03
C SER A 122 9.06 -6.76 -7.53
N PRO A 123 9.66 -7.91 -7.16
CA PRO A 123 8.93 -8.97 -6.44
C PRO A 123 8.25 -8.52 -5.14
N ARG A 124 8.70 -7.40 -4.53
CA ARG A 124 7.98 -6.81 -3.39
C ARG A 124 6.60 -6.28 -3.80
N GLY A 125 6.46 -5.86 -5.06
CA GLY A 125 5.18 -5.56 -5.72
C GLY A 125 4.21 -6.73 -5.65
N THR A 126 4.65 -7.91 -6.08
CA THR A 126 3.89 -9.16 -6.04
C THR A 126 3.41 -9.49 -4.62
N LEU A 127 4.33 -9.49 -3.66
CA LEU A 127 4.01 -9.80 -2.26
C LEU A 127 3.09 -8.75 -1.61
N ALA A 128 3.23 -7.48 -2.00
CA ALA A 128 2.35 -6.41 -1.51
C ALA A 128 0.91 -6.63 -1.97
N LEU A 129 0.70 -6.88 -3.27
CA LEU A 129 -0.64 -7.12 -3.80
C LEU A 129 -1.31 -8.34 -3.15
N LEU A 130 -0.56 -9.44 -2.96
CA LEU A 130 -1.06 -10.62 -2.26
C LEU A 130 -1.54 -10.27 -0.84
N LYS A 131 -0.67 -9.65 -0.04
CA LYS A 131 -0.98 -9.30 1.36
C LYS A 131 -2.16 -8.34 1.46
N LEU A 132 -2.19 -7.32 0.61
CA LEU A 132 -3.25 -6.30 0.62
C LEU A 132 -4.59 -6.89 0.18
N ALA A 133 -4.62 -7.67 -0.90
CA ALA A 133 -5.84 -8.31 -1.39
C ALA A 133 -6.42 -9.27 -0.34
N ARG A 134 -5.54 -10.06 0.31
CA ARG A 134 -5.92 -10.96 1.40
C ARG A 134 -6.48 -10.21 2.62
N SER A 135 -5.80 -9.14 3.03
CA SER A 135 -6.27 -8.30 4.15
C SER A 135 -7.61 -7.64 3.83
N TRP A 136 -7.81 -7.22 2.58
CA TRP A 136 -9.04 -6.59 2.13
C TRP A 136 -10.21 -7.55 2.11
N ALA A 137 -10.00 -8.80 1.67
CA ALA A 137 -11.00 -9.85 1.77
C ALA A 137 -11.42 -10.08 3.24
N ALA A 138 -10.45 -10.22 4.16
CA ALA A 138 -10.73 -10.37 5.59
C ALA A 138 -11.53 -9.19 6.17
N LEU A 139 -11.19 -7.95 5.82
CA LEU A 139 -11.91 -6.74 6.23
C LEU A 139 -13.35 -6.68 5.70
N HIS A 140 -13.64 -7.41 4.61
CA HIS A 140 -14.97 -7.56 4.03
C HIS A 140 -15.63 -8.89 4.44
N GLU A 141 -15.17 -9.50 5.53
CA GLU A 141 -15.74 -10.72 6.09
C GLU A 141 -15.72 -11.91 5.11
N ARG A 142 -14.77 -11.93 4.17
CA ARG A 142 -14.56 -13.02 3.21
C ARG A 142 -13.32 -13.83 3.56
N ASN A 143 -13.42 -15.14 3.38
CA ASN A 143 -12.32 -16.09 3.54
C ASN A 143 -11.62 -16.45 2.21
N TYR A 144 -11.88 -15.72 1.13
CA TYR A 144 -11.22 -15.87 -0.16
C TYR A 144 -11.02 -14.53 -0.87
N VAL A 145 -9.96 -14.43 -1.67
CA VAL A 145 -9.62 -13.24 -2.47
C VAL A 145 -10.35 -13.24 -3.81
N LEU A 146 -10.86 -12.06 -4.19
CA LEU A 146 -11.43 -11.76 -5.51
C LEU A 146 -10.42 -10.97 -6.37
N PRO A 147 -10.54 -11.02 -7.71
CA PRO A 147 -9.66 -10.23 -8.58
C PRO A 147 -9.76 -8.72 -8.34
N ASP A 148 -10.95 -8.23 -7.96
CA ASP A 148 -11.17 -6.82 -7.67
C ASP A 148 -10.47 -6.37 -6.38
N ASP A 149 -10.19 -7.28 -5.44
CA ASP A 149 -9.36 -7.00 -4.26
C ASP A 149 -7.93 -6.64 -4.71
N VAL A 150 -7.37 -7.40 -5.66
CA VAL A 150 -6.06 -7.12 -6.24
C VAL A 150 -6.06 -5.77 -6.96
N LYS A 151 -7.07 -5.53 -7.82
CA LYS A 151 -7.18 -4.28 -8.59
C LYS A 151 -7.21 -3.03 -7.72
N THR A 152 -7.92 -3.10 -6.59
CA THR A 152 -8.04 -2.01 -5.63
C THR A 152 -6.67 -1.48 -5.20
N PHE A 153 -5.67 -2.36 -5.11
CA PHE A 153 -4.33 -2.01 -4.63
C PHE A 153 -3.27 -1.86 -5.72
N ILE A 154 -3.57 -2.09 -7.00
CA ILE A 154 -2.59 -1.93 -8.10
C ILE A 154 -1.94 -0.55 -8.04
N LEU A 155 -2.77 0.50 -7.94
CA LEU A 155 -2.27 1.86 -7.95
C LEU A 155 -1.46 2.21 -6.68
N PRO A 156 -2.04 2.11 -5.46
CA PRO A 156 -1.33 2.55 -4.25
C PRO A 156 -0.16 1.63 -3.87
N ALA A 157 -0.11 0.37 -4.34
CA ALA A 157 1.01 -0.54 -4.04
C ALA A 157 2.15 -0.48 -5.06
N LEU A 158 1.91 -0.01 -6.28
CA LEU A 158 2.88 -0.07 -7.38
C LEU A 158 3.30 1.30 -7.94
N SER A 159 2.56 2.39 -7.69
CA SER A 159 2.87 3.71 -8.27
C SER A 159 4.29 4.20 -7.95
N HIS A 160 4.80 3.88 -6.76
CA HIS A 160 6.17 4.20 -6.33
C HIS A 160 7.22 3.14 -6.67
N ARG A 161 6.84 2.12 -7.44
CA ARG A 161 7.71 1.00 -7.84
C ARG A 161 8.01 0.98 -9.34
N LEU A 162 7.63 2.03 -10.06
CA LEU A 162 7.90 2.19 -11.48
C LEU A 162 8.93 3.29 -11.69
N ILE A 163 9.94 3.02 -12.51
CA ILE A 163 10.79 4.04 -13.11
C ILE A 163 10.34 4.17 -14.56
N LEU A 164 9.83 5.35 -14.91
CA LEU A 164 9.32 5.64 -16.25
C LEU A 164 10.42 6.15 -17.17
N GLU A 165 10.14 6.16 -18.47
CA GLU A 165 10.99 6.81 -19.46
C GLU A 165 11.20 8.30 -19.15
N PRO A 166 12.39 8.89 -19.44
CA PRO A 166 12.74 10.26 -19.07
C PRO A 166 11.72 11.33 -19.49
N ASP A 167 11.11 11.18 -20.66
CA ASP A 167 10.11 12.12 -21.19
C ASP A 167 8.84 12.22 -20.32
N LEU A 168 8.62 11.27 -19.42
CA LEU A 168 7.44 11.21 -18.53
C LEU A 168 7.72 11.70 -17.11
N TRP A 169 8.97 12.04 -16.77
CA TRP A 169 9.35 12.40 -15.39
C TRP A 169 8.69 13.70 -14.88
N THR A 170 8.29 14.59 -15.80
CA THR A 170 7.64 15.87 -15.46
C THR A 170 6.17 15.68 -15.07
N ASP A 171 5.53 14.59 -15.52
CA ASP A 171 4.14 14.27 -15.19
C ASP A 171 4.07 13.37 -13.95
N ARG A 172 3.66 13.97 -12.83
CA ARG A 172 3.49 13.27 -11.55
C ARG A 172 2.42 12.17 -11.58
N SER A 173 1.52 12.19 -12.56
CA SER A 173 0.44 11.21 -12.74
C SER A 173 0.74 10.13 -13.78
N ALA A 174 1.89 10.20 -14.45
CA ALA A 174 2.23 9.26 -15.53
C ALA A 174 2.28 7.81 -15.04
N ALA A 175 2.80 7.57 -13.83
CA ALA A 175 2.84 6.22 -13.24
C ALA A 175 1.43 5.67 -12.99
N ASP A 176 0.52 6.53 -12.54
CA ASP A 176 -0.88 6.18 -12.30
C ASP A 176 -1.59 5.83 -13.61
N GLY A 177 -1.34 6.61 -14.67
CA GLY A 177 -1.82 6.35 -16.02
C GLY A 177 -1.32 5.03 -16.59
N VAL A 178 -0.02 4.73 -16.44
CA VAL A 178 0.57 3.44 -16.83
C VAL A 178 -0.08 2.28 -16.09
N LEU A 179 -0.26 2.39 -14.77
CA LEU A 179 -0.88 1.33 -13.98
C LEU A 179 -2.37 1.13 -14.33
N ALA A 180 -3.08 2.19 -14.68
CA ALA A 180 -4.43 2.10 -15.20
C ALA A 180 -4.49 1.42 -16.57
N GLU A 181 -3.51 1.66 -17.46
CA GLU A 181 -3.35 0.94 -18.74
C GLU A 181 -3.08 -0.56 -18.48
N VAL A 182 -2.11 -0.87 -17.62
CA VAL A 182 -1.76 -2.25 -17.22
C VAL A 182 -2.98 -3.00 -16.67
N SER A 183 -3.74 -2.38 -15.77
CA SER A 183 -4.94 -2.97 -15.15
C SER A 183 -6.01 -3.34 -16.18
N ARG A 184 -6.10 -2.61 -17.30
CA ARG A 184 -7.03 -2.91 -18.41
C ARG A 184 -6.48 -3.97 -19.37
N MET A 185 -5.16 -4.04 -19.54
CA MET A 185 -4.51 -4.97 -20.46
C MET A 185 -4.49 -6.41 -19.92
N VAL A 186 -4.31 -6.58 -18.61
CA VAL A 186 -4.23 -7.92 -18.02
C VAL A 186 -5.64 -8.49 -17.82
N PRO A 187 -5.98 -9.62 -18.47
CA PRO A 187 -7.29 -10.23 -18.32
C PRO A 187 -7.57 -10.64 -16.88
N VAL A 188 -8.79 -10.37 -16.43
CA VAL A 188 -9.27 -10.78 -15.12
C VAL A 188 -9.59 -12.28 -15.17
N PRO A 189 -9.09 -13.11 -14.24
CA PRO A 189 -9.40 -14.53 -14.24
C PRO A 189 -10.88 -14.78 -13.96
N LEU A 190 -11.45 -15.78 -14.63
CA LEU A 190 -12.75 -16.33 -14.30
C LEU A 190 -12.54 -17.38 -13.21
N LEU A 191 -12.80 -17.03 -11.96
CA LEU A 191 -12.74 -17.98 -10.85
C LEU A 191 -13.76 -19.10 -11.11
N ARG A 192 -13.25 -20.29 -11.40
CA ARG A 192 -14.10 -21.48 -11.49
C ARG A 192 -14.45 -21.86 -10.07
N GLY A 193 -15.74 -21.79 -9.73
CA GLY A 193 -16.23 -21.93 -8.36
C GLY A 193 -15.66 -23.17 -7.65
N ALA A 194 -15.27 -22.95 -6.40
CA ALA A 194 -15.04 -24.00 -5.41
C ALA A 194 -16.34 -24.76 -5.10
#